data_AF-A0A956WIP6-F1
#
_entry.id   AF-A0A956WIP6-F1
#
_cell.length_a   1.000
_cell.length_b   1.000
_cell.length_c   1.000
_cell.angle_alpha   90.00
_cell.angle_beta   90.00
_cell.angle_gamma   90.00
#
_symmetry.space_group_name_H-M   'P 1'
#
loop_
_entity.id
_entity.type
_entity.pdbx_description
1 polymer ?
#
loop_
_entity_poly.entity_id
_entity_poly.type
_entity_poly.pdbx_seq_one_letter_code
_entity_poly.pdbx_strand_id
1 'polypeptide(L)'
;INNLMEDAATAEISRAQLWQWIRNGASTNDGEAITAERYATLREEELGKLGGRETQRYGAAAEILDALVLTEEFPPFLTLIAYPYLDQA
;
A
#
# COMPACT_ATOMS: atom_id res chain seq x y z
N ILE A 1 -8.57 6.07 -11.08
CA ILE A 1 -8.83 6.61 -9.72
C ILE A 1 -8.82 8.13 -9.83
N ASN A 2 -9.70 8.88 -9.16
CA ASN A 2 -9.73 10.35 -9.24
C ASN A 2 -9.76 10.91 -10.69
N ASN A 3 -10.51 10.26 -11.59
CA ASN A 3 -10.61 10.59 -13.03
C ASN A 3 -9.29 10.48 -13.82
N LEU A 4 -8.26 9.83 -13.27
CA LEU A 4 -7.01 9.50 -13.94
C LEU A 4 -6.98 8.04 -14.39
N MET A 5 -6.25 7.80 -15.49
CA MET A 5 -5.87 6.48 -15.96
C MET A 5 -4.69 6.01 -15.13
N GLU A 6 -4.99 5.14 -14.17
CA GLU A 6 -3.97 4.48 -13.35
C GLU A 6 -3.71 3.08 -13.90
N ASP A 7 -2.44 2.71 -13.94
CA ASP A 7 -2.00 1.35 -14.26
C ASP A 7 -1.13 0.80 -13.11
N ALA A 8 -0.48 -0.34 -13.36
CA ALA A 8 0.41 -0.94 -12.38
C ALA A 8 1.58 -0.02 -11.99
N ALA A 9 2.08 0.82 -12.90
CA ALA A 9 3.20 1.71 -12.62
C ALA A 9 2.86 2.77 -11.57
N THR A 10 1.61 3.28 -11.56
CA THR A 10 1.14 4.15 -10.47
C THR A 10 1.22 3.43 -9.12
N ALA A 11 0.70 2.20 -9.04
CA ALA A 11 0.75 1.43 -7.81
C ALA A 11 2.20 1.11 -7.38
N GLU A 12 3.09 0.83 -8.34
CA GLU A 12 4.51 0.58 -8.09
C GLU A 12 5.23 1.79 -7.48
N ILE A 13 5.03 2.99 -8.02
CA ILE A 13 5.69 4.18 -7.46
C ILE A 13 5.09 4.55 -6.10
N SER A 14 3.78 4.42 -5.92
CA SER A 14 3.12 4.70 -4.64
C SER A 14 3.62 3.76 -3.53
N ARG A 15 3.68 2.45 -3.76
CA ARG A 15 4.16 1.48 -2.75
C ARG A 15 5.67 1.62 -2.51
N ALA A 16 6.44 1.99 -3.52
CA ALA A 16 7.87 2.27 -3.39
C ALA A 16 8.17 3.46 -2.48
N GLN A 17 7.40 4.55 -2.60
CA GLN A 17 7.55 5.73 -1.75
C GLN A 17 7.23 5.40 -0.28
N LEU A 18 6.12 4.70 -0.03
CA LEU A 18 5.73 4.29 1.33
C LEU A 18 6.81 3.40 1.97
N TRP A 19 7.29 2.39 1.25
CA TRP A 19 8.37 1.52 1.72
C TRP A 19 9.64 2.32 2.04
N GLN A 20 10.05 3.22 1.12
CA GLN A 20 11.26 4.02 1.30
C GLN A 20 11.16 4.96 2.49
N TRP A 21 10.02 5.63 2.68
CA TRP A 21 9.80 6.54 3.80
C TRP A 21 9.88 5.83 5.15
N ILE A 22 9.24 4.67 5.27
CA ILE A 22 9.30 3.87 6.50
C ILE A 22 10.72 3.36 6.75
N ARG A 23 11.37 2.77 5.73
CA ARG A 23 12.71 2.16 5.88
C ARG A 23 13.78 3.19 6.24
N ASN A 24 13.65 4.43 5.75
CA ASN A 24 14.65 5.49 5.97
C ASN A 24 14.23 6.49 7.06
N GLY A 25 13.12 6.26 7.76
CA GLY A 25 12.65 7.16 8.83
C GLY A 25 12.35 8.58 8.35
N ALA A 26 11.72 8.71 7.17
CA ALA A 26 11.34 10.00 6.64
C ALA A 26 10.26 10.67 7.50
N SER A 27 10.21 12.00 7.46
CA SER A 27 9.17 12.80 8.10
C SER A 27 8.37 13.58 7.07
N THR A 28 7.13 13.91 7.41
CA THR A 28 6.33 14.87 6.65
C THR A 28 6.93 16.27 6.74
N ASN A 29 6.44 17.19 5.90
CA ASN A 29 6.76 18.62 5.96
C ASN A 29 6.52 19.24 7.34
N ASP A 30 5.55 18.70 8.10
CA ASP A 30 5.22 19.15 9.44
C ASP A 30 6.05 18.45 10.54
N GLY A 31 7.03 17.63 10.15
CA GLY A 31 7.99 16.99 11.05
C GLY A 31 7.58 15.63 11.62
N GLU A 32 6.37 15.15 11.32
CA GLU A 32 5.88 13.87 11.82
C GLU A 32 6.51 12.69 11.08
N ALA A 33 7.11 11.76 11.82
CA ALA A 33 7.71 10.56 11.26
C ALA A 33 6.69 9.67 10.53
N ILE A 34 7.11 9.04 9.44
CA ILE A 34 6.33 8.06 8.69
C ILE A 34 6.76 6.67 9.19
N THR A 35 6.03 6.14 10.16
CA THR A 35 6.31 4.83 10.77
C THR A 35 5.36 3.74 10.25
N ALA A 36 5.70 2.48 10.51
CA ALA A 36 4.84 1.33 10.18
C ALA A 36 3.47 1.42 10.88
N GLU A 37 3.44 1.85 12.14
CA GLU A 37 2.20 2.03 12.90
C GLU A 37 1.34 3.13 12.30
N ARG A 38 1.95 4.25 11.91
CA ARG A 38 1.22 5.36 11.28
C ARG A 38 0.68 4.97 9.91
N TYR A 39 1.46 4.25 9.12
CA TYR A 39 1.00 3.65 7.86
C TYR A 39 -0.22 2.73 8.09
N ALA A 40 -0.17 1.83 9.08
CA ALA A 40 -1.26 0.90 9.36
C ALA A 40 -2.54 1.64 9.77
N THR A 41 -2.43 2.67 10.61
CA THR A 41 -3.57 3.53 10.99
C THR A 41 -4.18 4.22 9.77
N LEU A 42 -3.36 4.89 8.95
CA LEU A 42 -3.84 5.59 7.75
C LEU A 42 -4.48 4.62 6.75
N ARG A 43 -3.91 3.43 6.56
CA ARG A 43 -4.48 2.40 5.69
C ARG A 43 -5.90 2.01 6.13
N GLU A 44 -6.14 1.79 7.44
CA GLU A 44 -7.49 1.47 7.93
C GLU A 44 -8.46 2.66 7.80
N GLU A 45 -7.99 3.90 7.99
CA GLU A 45 -8.80 5.11 7.75
C GLU A 45 -9.21 5.23 6.28
N GLU A 46 -8.27 5.05 5.34
CA GLU A 46 -8.55 5.10 3.91
C GLU A 46 -9.46 3.94 3.47
N LEU A 47 -9.26 2.73 4.00
CA LEU A 47 -10.19 1.61 3.81
C LEU A 47 -11.60 1.98 4.28
N GLY A 48 -11.74 2.61 5.45
CA GLY A 48 -13.03 3.07 5.97
C GLY A 48 -13.74 4.03 5.00
N LYS A 49 -13.02 4.97 4.41
CA LYS A 49 -13.55 5.89 3.38
C LYS A 49 -13.97 5.17 2.10
N LEU A 50 -13.31 4.05 1.77
CA LEU A 50 -13.63 3.21 0.62
C LEU A 50 -14.75 2.17 0.88
N GLY A 51 -15.30 2.12 2.09
CA GLY A 51 -16.37 1.18 2.47
C GLY A 51 -15.90 -0.06 3.26
N GLY A 52 -14.63 -0.09 3.68
CA GLY A 52 -14.06 -1.12 4.54
C GLY A 52 -13.53 -2.35 3.80
N ARG A 53 -12.91 -3.26 4.56
CA ARG A 53 -12.22 -4.47 4.05
C ARG A 53 -13.13 -5.43 3.29
N GLU A 54 -14.39 -5.54 3.71
CA GLU A 54 -15.40 -6.41 3.09
C GLU A 54 -15.94 -5.86 1.76
N THR A 55 -15.62 -4.61 1.43
CA THR A 55 -16.01 -4.03 0.14
C THR A 55 -15.09 -4.55 -0.96
N GLN A 56 -15.70 -5.22 -1.96
CA GLN A 56 -14.99 -5.80 -3.11
C GLN A 56 -13.85 -6.74 -2.68
N ARG A 57 -12.61 -6.45 -3.10
CA ARG A 57 -11.39 -7.19 -2.73
C ARG A 57 -10.45 -6.34 -1.88
N TYR A 58 -10.95 -5.31 -1.20
CA TYR A 58 -10.10 -4.37 -0.47
C TYR A 58 -9.36 -5.01 0.71
N GLY A 59 -9.93 -6.02 1.37
CA GLY A 59 -9.20 -6.82 2.36
C GLY A 59 -7.91 -7.43 1.78
N ALA A 60 -8.03 -8.15 0.66
CA ALA A 60 -6.86 -8.72 -0.02
C ALA A 60 -5.90 -7.65 -0.57
N ALA A 61 -6.43 -6.53 -1.08
CA ALA A 61 -5.58 -5.42 -1.54
C ALA A 61 -4.76 -4.79 -0.40
N ALA A 62 -5.34 -4.67 0.79
CA ALA A 62 -4.64 -4.19 1.98
C ALA A 62 -3.54 -5.16 2.43
N GLU A 63 -3.81 -6.47 2.42
CA GLU A 63 -2.81 -7.50 2.74
C GLU A 63 -1.63 -7.48 1.74
N ILE A 64 -1.91 -7.33 0.45
CA ILE A 64 -0.87 -7.20 -0.58
C ILE A 64 -0.05 -5.93 -0.34
N LEU A 65 -0.70 -4.80 -0.04
CA LEU A 65 0.00 -3.54 0.20
C LEU A 65 0.90 -3.63 1.45
N ASP A 66 0.43 -4.27 2.52
CA ASP A 66 1.21 -4.51 3.74
C ASP A 66 2.46 -5.34 3.44
N ALA A 67 2.31 -6.42 2.68
CA ALA A 67 3.44 -7.28 2.28
C ALA A 67 4.48 -6.53 1.42
N LEU A 68 4.06 -5.49 0.68
CA LEU A 68 4.94 -4.68 -0.16
C LEU A 68 5.61 -3.52 0.59
N VAL A 69 4.93 -2.94 1.57
CA VAL A 69 5.36 -1.71 2.27
C VAL A 69 6.12 -2.01 3.55
N LEU A 70 5.78 -3.09 4.26
CA LEU A 70 6.33 -3.42 5.59
C LEU A 70 7.45 -4.48 5.55
N THR A 71 7.73 -5.04 4.37
CA THR A 71 8.82 -6.00 4.17
C THR A 71 10.20 -5.36 4.36
N GLU A 72 11.15 -6.13 4.87
CA GLU A 72 12.53 -5.68 5.01
C GLU A 72 13.24 -5.51 3.66
N GLU A 73 13.03 -6.45 2.74
CA GLU A 73 13.61 -6.41 1.40
C GLU A 73 12.59 -5.88 0.40
N PHE A 74 13.02 -4.98 -0.48
CA PHE A 74 12.16 -4.35 -1.48
C PHE A 74 11.82 -5.33 -2.61
N PRO A 75 10.53 -5.72 -2.79
CA PRO A 75 10.16 -6.63 -3.86
C PRO A 75 10.30 -5.92 -5.21
N PRO A 76 10.83 -6.58 -6.25
CA PRO A 76 11.10 -5.93 -7.53
C PRO A 76 9.81 -5.50 -8.24
N PHE A 77 8.73 -6.27 -8.11
CA PHE A 77 7.43 -5.96 -8.71
C PHE A 77 6.28 -6.37 -7.78
N LEU A 78 5.26 -5.52 -7.67
CA LEU A 78 4.03 -5.82 -6.94
C LEU A 78 3.29 -7.00 -7.55
N THR A 79 3.40 -7.17 -8.86
CA THR A 79 2.68 -8.21 -9.60
C THR A 79 3.10 -9.60 -9.18
N LEU A 80 4.34 -9.82 -8.74
CA LEU A 80 4.79 -11.12 -8.25
C LEU A 80 4.07 -11.54 -6.96
N ILE A 81 3.80 -10.58 -6.07
CA ILE A 81 3.05 -10.82 -4.83
C ILE A 81 1.55 -10.93 -5.11
N ALA A 82 1.03 -10.11 -6.02
CA ALA A 82 -0.40 -10.06 -6.32
C ALA A 82 -0.89 -11.19 -7.24
N TYR A 83 -0.02 -11.79 -8.07
CA TYR A 83 -0.42 -12.79 -9.07
C TYR A 83 -1.21 -13.98 -8.49
N PRO A 84 -0.81 -14.59 -7.35
CA PRO A 84 -1.55 -15.69 -6.75
C PRO A 84 -2.99 -15.36 -6.33
N TYR A 85 -3.32 -14.07 -6.21
CA TYR A 85 -4.67 -13.61 -5.87
C TYR A 85 -5.60 -13.58 -7.09
N LEU A 86 -5.09 -13.75 -8.32
CA LEU A 86 -5.94 -13.81 -9.52
C LEU A 86 -6.72 -15.12 -9.61
N ASP A 87 -6.11 -16.22 -9.19
CA ASP A 87 -6.71 -17.57 -9.26
C ASP A 87 -7.69 -17.87 -8.11
N GLN A 88 -7.83 -16.93 -7.17
CA GLN A 88 -8.71 -17.06 -5.99
C GLN A 88 -10.02 -16.26 -6.14
N ALA A 89 -10.33 -15.80 -7.36
CA ALA A 89 -11.50 -14.98 -7.69
C ALA A 89 -12.60 -15.78 -8.40
#